data_AF-A0A2D7Z1Y1-F1
#
_entry.id   AF-A0A2D7Z1Y1-F1
#
_cell.length_a   1.000
_cell.length_b   1.000
_cell.length_c   1.000
_cell.angle_alpha   90.00
_cell.angle_beta   90.00
_cell.angle_gamma   90.00
#
_symmetry.space_group_name_H-M   'P 1'
#
loop_
_entity.id
_entity.type
_entity.pdbx_description
1 polymer ?
#
loop_
_entity_poly.entity_id
_entity_poly.type
_entity_poly.pdbx_seq_one_letter_code
_entity_poly.pdbx_strand_id
1 'polypeptide(L)'
;MPLFRIDNRVGYFAHIPKCGGSSVEHYLRAVCDSVVFIDNDFFSRTPDRLWHRGSPQHMDGATAKRFFGDPGFFDLRFAVVRHPVSRFISAFYFQRDTLVQLPATLSLDDFVTELYRNGFDAQPPGWCDHHFLPMHRFLFAGTEFRVFRLEDGLSKVAEWFETTCLPAPSGIPITRQNQSELKSEEAVNRTISRKSHDRVCALYARDFEIFGY
;
A
#
# COMPACT_ATOMS: atom_id res chain seq x y z
N MET A 1 6.16 -2.80 2.52
CA MET A 1 7.33 -3.62 2.75
C MET A 1 7.58 -3.73 4.25
N PRO A 2 6.99 -4.72 4.92
CA PRO A 2 7.72 -5.42 5.96
C PRO A 2 8.37 -6.68 5.39
N LEU A 3 9.59 -6.95 5.86
CA LEU A 3 10.22 -8.26 5.71
C LEU A 3 9.90 -9.06 6.96
N PHE A 4 9.66 -10.35 6.82
CA PHE A 4 9.33 -11.20 7.95
C PHE A 4 10.06 -12.53 7.88
N ARG A 5 10.29 -13.13 9.05
CA ARG A 5 10.85 -14.46 9.19
C ARG A 5 9.81 -15.38 9.80
N ILE A 6 9.67 -16.56 9.22
CA ILE A 6 8.86 -17.63 9.78
C ILE A 6 9.57 -18.97 9.57
N ASP A 7 9.91 -19.62 10.68
CA ASP A 7 10.84 -20.75 10.72
C ASP A 7 12.17 -20.39 10.02
N ASN A 8 12.56 -21.17 9.01
CA ASN A 8 13.75 -20.95 8.18
C ASN A 8 13.47 -20.17 6.89
N ARG A 9 12.31 -19.54 6.75
CA ARG A 9 11.93 -18.79 5.53
C ARG A 9 11.94 -17.28 5.75
N VAL A 10 12.30 -16.56 4.71
CA VAL A 10 12.24 -15.10 4.62
C VAL A 10 11.15 -14.70 3.64
N GLY A 11 10.20 -13.90 4.12
CA GLY A 11 9.09 -13.41 3.34
C GLY A 11 9.10 -11.91 3.11
N TYR A 12 8.50 -11.51 1.99
CA TYR A 12 8.34 -10.12 1.57
C TYR A 12 6.86 -9.79 1.39
N PHE A 13 6.36 -8.82 2.16
CA PHE A 13 5.03 -8.25 1.94
C PHE A 13 5.16 -6.88 1.26
N ALA A 14 4.73 -6.78 -0.01
CA ALA A 14 4.60 -5.50 -0.70
C ALA A 14 3.42 -4.70 -0.09
N HIS A 15 3.69 -4.00 1.01
CA HIS A 15 2.73 -3.07 1.63
C HIS A 15 2.47 -1.90 0.67
N ILE A 16 1.35 -1.98 -0.03
CA ILE A 16 0.84 -0.91 -0.89
C ILE A 16 -0.05 0.00 -0.03
N PRO A 17 0.20 1.31 0.03
CA PRO A 17 -0.59 2.23 0.83
C PRO A 17 -2.09 2.12 0.55
N LYS A 18 -2.89 2.21 1.62
CA LYS A 18 -4.37 2.19 1.60
C LYS A 18 -5.02 0.90 1.09
N CYS A 19 -4.26 -0.20 1.06
CA CYS A 19 -4.74 -1.55 0.71
C CYS A 19 -4.88 -2.49 1.93
N GLY A 20 -5.00 -1.95 3.14
CA GLY A 20 -5.14 -2.76 4.37
C GLY A 20 -3.82 -3.25 4.96
N GLY A 21 -2.67 -2.71 4.53
CA GLY A 21 -1.36 -3.21 4.95
C GLY A 21 -1.08 -3.14 6.45
N SER A 22 -1.59 -2.16 7.20
CA SER A 22 -1.49 -2.14 8.67
C SER A 22 -2.18 -3.35 9.33
N SER A 23 -3.27 -3.84 8.75
CA SER A 23 -3.98 -5.04 9.25
C SER A 23 -3.16 -6.30 9.02
N VAL A 24 -2.58 -6.43 7.81
CA VAL A 24 -1.67 -7.52 7.47
C VAL A 24 -0.40 -7.48 8.32
N GLU A 25 0.17 -6.29 8.54
CA GLU A 25 1.36 -6.11 9.38
C GLU A 25 1.11 -6.55 10.83
N HIS A 26 -0.03 -6.17 11.41
CA HIS A 26 -0.41 -6.59 12.75
C HIS A 26 -0.57 -8.11 12.85
N TYR A 27 -1.19 -8.73 11.84
CA TYR A 27 -1.29 -10.18 11.74
C TYR A 27 0.07 -10.85 11.63
N LEU A 28 0.95 -10.39 10.72
CA LEU A 28 2.29 -10.97 10.56
C LEU A 28 3.09 -10.89 11.86
N ARG A 29 2.99 -9.79 12.62
CA ARG A 29 3.63 -9.68 13.94
C ARG A 29 3.13 -10.69 14.97
N ALA A 30 1.89 -11.16 14.82
CA ALA A 30 1.29 -12.13 15.73
C ALA A 30 1.67 -13.58 15.39
N VAL A 31 1.96 -13.89 14.11
CA VAL A 31 2.18 -15.27 13.64
C VAL A 31 3.61 -15.56 13.18
N CYS A 32 4.45 -14.54 12.94
CA CYS A 32 5.83 -14.71 12.49
C CYS A 32 6.83 -14.49 13.63
N ASP A 33 8.00 -15.11 13.53
CA ASP A 33 9.08 -14.98 14.52
C ASP A 33 9.64 -13.55 14.58
N SER A 34 9.65 -12.86 13.45
CA SER A 34 10.16 -11.50 13.35
C SER A 34 9.54 -10.78 12.17
N VAL A 35 9.24 -9.49 12.37
CA VAL A 35 8.81 -8.58 11.31
C VAL A 35 9.59 -7.28 11.44
N VAL A 36 10.27 -6.88 10.36
CA VAL A 36 11.19 -5.74 10.30
C VAL A 36 10.86 -4.82 9.12
N PHE A 37 11.61 -3.71 8.96
CA PHE A 37 11.33 -2.64 7.99
C PHE A 37 10.02 -1.89 8.26
N ILE A 38 9.77 -1.60 9.54
CA ILE A 38 8.60 -0.85 10.00
C ILE A 38 9.06 0.35 10.81
N ASP A 39 8.68 1.56 10.36
CA ASP A 39 8.86 2.80 11.09
C ASP A 39 7.51 3.53 11.14
N ASN A 40 6.73 3.27 12.20
CA ASN A 40 5.40 3.86 12.37
C ASN A 40 5.46 5.34 12.76
N ASP A 41 6.61 5.79 13.25
CA ASP A 41 6.87 7.16 13.69
C ASP A 41 7.56 8.00 12.61
N PHE A 42 7.63 7.50 11.37
CA PHE A 42 8.38 8.15 10.29
C PHE A 42 8.01 9.63 10.11
N PHE A 43 6.72 9.95 10.13
CA PHE A 43 6.21 11.32 9.95
C PHE A 43 6.27 12.19 11.22
N SER A 44 6.53 11.63 12.39
CA SER A 44 6.72 12.40 13.62
C SER A 44 8.19 12.80 13.85
N ARG A 45 9.10 12.32 13.00
CA ARG A 45 10.53 12.67 13.07
C ARG A 45 10.81 13.99 12.35
N THR A 46 11.83 14.71 12.83
CA THR A 46 12.33 15.91 12.15
C THR A 46 13.08 15.52 10.86
N PRO A 47 13.11 16.38 9.82
CA PRO A 47 13.72 16.06 8.52
C PRO A 47 15.18 15.58 8.59
N ASP A 48 15.98 16.12 9.51
CA ASP A 48 17.39 15.75 9.76
C ASP A 48 17.56 14.32 10.30
N ARG A 49 16.48 13.73 10.84
CA ARG A 49 16.47 12.35 11.37
C ARG A 49 15.88 11.34 10.40
N LEU A 50 15.44 11.78 9.21
CA LEU A 50 14.92 10.89 8.19
C LEU A 50 16.06 10.21 7.45
N TRP A 51 16.07 8.88 7.48
CA TRP A 51 17.04 8.06 6.75
C TRP A 51 16.70 7.97 5.25
N HIS A 52 15.48 8.32 4.85
CA HIS A 52 14.97 8.27 3.48
C HIS A 52 13.81 9.25 3.27
N ARG A 53 13.37 9.46 2.02
CA ARG A 53 12.26 10.38 1.65
C ARG A 53 10.86 9.81 1.88
N GLY A 54 10.76 8.55 2.25
CA GLY A 54 9.51 7.84 2.53
C GLY A 54 9.77 6.72 3.53
N SER A 55 8.70 6.30 4.20
CA SER A 55 8.71 5.25 5.20
C SER A 55 9.18 3.92 4.58
N PRO A 56 9.87 3.06 5.34
CA PRO A 56 10.35 1.78 4.82
C PRO A 56 9.20 0.91 4.34
N GLN A 57 8.01 1.01 4.97
CA GLN A 57 6.84 0.24 4.59
C GLN A 57 6.33 0.61 3.19
N HIS A 58 6.62 1.80 2.65
CA HIS A 58 6.12 2.22 1.34
C HIS A 58 7.20 2.30 0.25
N MET A 59 8.28 1.53 0.42
CA MET A 59 9.32 1.36 -0.60
C MET A 59 8.74 0.90 -1.95
N ASP A 60 9.12 1.57 -3.04
CA ASP A 60 8.73 1.20 -4.40
C ASP A 60 9.50 -0.04 -4.88
N GLY A 61 8.94 -0.74 -5.86
CA GLY A 61 9.51 -1.98 -6.40
C GLY A 61 10.85 -1.76 -7.11
N ALA A 62 11.07 -0.63 -7.77
CA ALA A 62 12.36 -0.37 -8.41
C ALA A 62 13.48 -0.20 -7.37
N THR A 63 13.18 0.43 -6.23
CA THR A 63 14.07 0.51 -5.08
C THR A 63 14.26 -0.84 -4.40
N ALA A 64 13.18 -1.58 -4.12
CA ALA A 64 13.26 -2.93 -3.54
C ALA A 64 14.12 -3.86 -4.39
N LYS A 65 14.01 -3.80 -5.73
CA LYS A 65 14.82 -4.60 -6.66
C LYS A 65 16.32 -4.33 -6.52
N ARG A 66 16.74 -3.10 -6.22
CA ARG A 66 18.16 -2.77 -6.05
C ARG A 66 18.77 -3.45 -4.83
N PHE A 67 17.97 -3.66 -3.78
CA PHE A 67 18.43 -4.28 -2.52
C PHE A 67 18.20 -5.79 -2.48
N PHE A 68 17.08 -6.25 -3.05
CA PHE A 68 16.60 -7.62 -2.91
C PHE A 68 16.30 -8.28 -4.26
N GLY A 69 17.00 -7.84 -5.31
CA GLY A 69 16.79 -8.33 -6.68
C GLY A 69 17.27 -9.77 -6.93
N ASP A 70 17.96 -10.38 -5.97
CA ASP A 70 18.30 -11.80 -6.02
C ASP A 70 17.00 -12.64 -5.91
N PRO A 71 16.63 -13.40 -6.96
CA PRO A 71 15.39 -14.17 -6.96
C PRO A 71 15.27 -15.16 -5.80
N GLY A 72 16.39 -15.67 -5.29
CA GLY A 72 16.46 -16.67 -4.23
C GLY A 72 16.44 -16.10 -2.81
N PHE A 73 16.45 -14.77 -2.64
CA PHE A 73 16.50 -14.16 -1.31
C PHE A 73 15.20 -14.32 -0.51
N PHE A 74 14.05 -14.33 -1.19
CA PHE A 74 12.74 -14.49 -0.56
C PHE A 74 12.08 -15.80 -0.97
N ASP A 75 11.68 -16.57 0.03
CA ASP A 75 10.90 -17.81 -0.15
C ASP A 75 9.45 -17.52 -0.50
N LEU A 76 8.92 -16.38 -0.02
CA LEU A 76 7.56 -15.95 -0.30
C LEU A 76 7.45 -14.44 -0.53
N ARG A 77 6.59 -14.09 -1.47
CA ARG A 77 6.30 -12.71 -1.87
C ARG A 77 4.80 -12.55 -2.05
N PHE A 78 4.20 -11.58 -1.37
CA PHE A 78 2.78 -11.29 -1.57
C PHE A 78 2.44 -9.81 -1.43
N ALA A 79 1.27 -9.43 -1.92
CA ALA A 79 0.75 -8.07 -1.91
C ALA A 79 -0.77 -8.08 -1.70
N VAL A 80 -1.29 -6.99 -1.14
CA VAL A 80 -2.72 -6.70 -1.17
C VAL A 80 -2.93 -5.44 -2.02
N VAL A 81 -3.81 -5.53 -3.00
CA VAL A 81 -4.22 -4.44 -3.90
C VAL A 81 -5.66 -4.04 -3.61
N ARG A 82 -6.10 -2.93 -4.19
CA ARG A 82 -7.43 -2.35 -3.99
C ARG A 82 -7.89 -1.67 -5.28
N HIS A 83 -9.19 -1.60 -5.53
CA HIS A 83 -9.76 -0.90 -6.68
C HIS A 83 -9.11 0.49 -6.85
N PRO A 84 -8.45 0.80 -7.98
CA PRO A 84 -7.54 1.94 -8.09
C PRO A 84 -8.18 3.29 -7.72
N VAL A 85 -9.42 3.55 -8.14
CA VAL A 85 -10.13 4.79 -7.81
C VAL A 85 -10.42 4.89 -6.31
N SER A 86 -10.91 3.82 -5.69
CA SER A 86 -11.24 3.81 -4.26
C SER A 86 -9.99 3.96 -3.39
N ARG A 87 -8.87 3.38 -3.84
CA ARG A 87 -7.55 3.57 -3.23
C ARG A 87 -7.10 5.02 -3.35
N PHE A 88 -7.19 5.61 -4.54
CA PHE A 88 -6.79 7.00 -4.80
C PHE A 88 -7.53 7.99 -3.91
N ILE A 89 -8.86 7.88 -3.84
CA ILE A 89 -9.71 8.71 -2.98
C ILE A 89 -9.27 8.54 -1.52
N SER A 90 -9.07 7.30 -1.07
CA SER A 90 -8.61 7.03 0.30
C SER A 90 -7.23 7.61 0.60
N ALA A 91 -6.31 7.62 -0.38
CA ALA A 91 -5.00 8.22 -0.26
C ALA A 91 -5.07 9.75 -0.16
N PHE A 92 -5.91 10.39 -0.98
CA PHE A 92 -6.10 11.84 -0.95
C PHE A 92 -6.55 12.34 0.42
N TYR A 93 -7.66 11.82 0.95
CA TYR A 93 -8.17 12.25 2.25
C TYR A 93 -7.21 11.89 3.39
N PHE A 94 -6.50 10.76 3.31
CA PHE A 94 -5.50 10.43 4.33
C PHE A 94 -4.32 11.42 4.32
N GLN A 95 -3.81 11.78 3.15
CA GLN A 95 -2.70 12.73 3.00
C GLN A 95 -3.11 14.14 3.42
N ARG A 96 -4.33 14.58 3.11
CA ARG A 96 -4.83 15.91 3.45
C ARG A 96 -5.26 16.01 4.92
N ASP A 97 -6.04 15.06 5.40
CA ASP A 97 -6.76 15.19 6.68
C ASP A 97 -6.02 14.50 7.83
N THR A 98 -5.21 13.47 7.58
CA THR A 98 -4.49 12.72 8.63
C THR A 98 -3.02 13.08 8.69
N LEU A 99 -2.30 13.03 7.56
CA LEU A 99 -0.87 13.37 7.53
C LEU A 99 -0.59 14.85 7.31
N VAL A 100 -1.62 15.63 6.93
CA VAL A 100 -1.56 17.08 6.68
C VAL A 100 -0.43 17.46 5.71
N GLN A 101 -0.18 16.60 4.72
CA GLN A 101 0.83 16.80 3.67
C GLN A 101 0.27 17.53 2.45
N LEU A 102 -1.05 17.66 2.36
CA LEU A 102 -1.76 18.41 1.32
C LEU A 102 -2.51 19.59 1.96
N PRO A 103 -2.66 20.72 1.26
CA PRO A 103 -3.44 21.84 1.76
C PRO A 103 -4.90 21.43 2.06
N ALA A 104 -5.42 21.85 3.22
CA ALA A 104 -6.80 21.54 3.62
C ALA A 104 -7.85 22.07 2.63
N THR A 105 -7.54 23.17 1.93
CA THR A 105 -8.41 23.79 0.91
C THR A 105 -8.33 23.12 -0.45
N LEU A 106 -7.39 22.19 -0.66
CA LEU A 106 -7.25 21.49 -1.93
C LEU A 106 -8.45 20.56 -2.13
N SER A 107 -9.14 20.71 -3.26
CA SER A 107 -10.22 19.82 -3.67
C SER A 107 -9.66 18.55 -4.33
N LEU A 108 -10.42 17.45 -4.25
CA LEU A 108 -10.05 16.20 -4.90
C LEU A 108 -9.96 16.37 -6.43
N ASP A 109 -10.89 17.09 -7.04
CA ASP A 109 -10.94 17.33 -8.48
C ASP A 109 -9.77 18.19 -8.99
N ASP A 110 -9.37 19.22 -8.25
CA ASP A 110 -8.22 20.04 -8.59
C ASP A 110 -6.92 19.23 -8.47
N PHE A 111 -6.81 18.44 -7.40
CA PHE A 111 -5.67 17.54 -7.21
C PHE A 111 -5.54 16.52 -8.34
N VAL A 112 -6.65 15.88 -8.75
CA VAL A 112 -6.64 14.96 -9.90
C VAL A 112 -6.28 15.68 -11.19
N THR A 113 -6.82 16.89 -11.40
CA THR A 113 -6.51 17.68 -12.60
C THR A 113 -5.02 17.94 -12.70
N GLU A 114 -4.40 18.37 -11.62
CA GLU A 114 -2.97 18.72 -11.60
C GLU A 114 -2.09 17.48 -11.71
N LEU A 115 -2.40 16.41 -10.97
CA LEU A 115 -1.66 15.17 -11.06
C LEU A 115 -1.77 14.52 -12.45
N TYR A 116 -2.95 14.57 -13.07
CA TYR A 116 -3.15 14.08 -14.44
C TYR A 116 -2.34 14.89 -15.45
N ARG A 117 -2.26 16.22 -15.27
CA ARG A 117 -1.50 17.12 -16.15
C ARG A 117 0.00 16.86 -16.08
N ASN A 118 0.53 16.65 -14.88
CA ASN A 118 1.97 16.52 -14.65
C ASN A 118 2.47 15.06 -14.71
N GLY A 119 1.61 14.09 -14.43
CA GLY A 119 1.97 12.69 -14.26
C GLY A 119 2.71 12.39 -12.94
N PHE A 120 2.87 11.10 -12.64
CA PHE A 120 3.56 10.64 -11.42
C PHE A 120 5.06 10.89 -11.47
N ASP A 121 5.69 10.79 -12.65
CA ASP A 121 7.15 10.87 -12.78
C ASP A 121 7.68 12.31 -12.68
N ALA A 122 6.79 13.30 -12.70
CA ALA A 122 7.14 14.69 -12.36
C ALA A 122 7.28 14.92 -10.84
N GLN A 123 6.85 13.96 -10.00
CA GLN A 123 6.93 14.08 -8.55
C GLN A 123 8.27 13.56 -8.03
N PRO A 124 8.82 14.14 -6.95
CA PRO A 124 10.06 13.64 -6.37
C PRO A 124 9.88 12.22 -5.81
N PRO A 125 10.95 11.39 -5.77
CA PRO A 125 10.90 10.09 -5.09
C PRO A 125 10.44 10.23 -3.64
N GLY A 126 9.55 9.34 -3.20
CA GLY A 126 8.94 9.38 -1.86
C GLY A 126 7.79 10.37 -1.71
N TRP A 127 7.37 11.09 -2.77
CA TRP A 127 6.29 12.07 -2.68
C TRP A 127 5.00 11.47 -2.11
N CYS A 128 4.44 12.15 -1.10
CA CYS A 128 3.30 11.67 -0.30
C CYS A 128 3.50 10.22 0.18
N ASP A 129 4.73 9.84 0.52
CA ASP A 129 5.11 8.50 0.96
C ASP A 129 4.54 7.40 0.06
N HIS A 130 4.64 7.66 -1.26
CA HIS A 130 4.15 6.83 -2.35
C HIS A 130 2.65 6.46 -2.31
N HIS A 131 1.83 7.20 -1.58
CA HIS A 131 0.40 6.90 -1.47
C HIS A 131 -0.35 6.99 -2.81
N PHE A 132 0.15 7.79 -3.73
CA PHE A 132 -0.39 7.90 -5.09
C PHE A 132 0.39 7.07 -6.12
N LEU A 133 1.50 6.43 -5.76
CA LEU A 133 2.22 5.58 -6.70
C LEU A 133 1.29 4.44 -7.20
N PRO A 134 1.24 4.15 -8.51
CA PRO A 134 0.54 2.97 -9.04
C PRO A 134 0.96 1.68 -8.33
N MET A 135 -0.01 0.84 -8.00
CA MET A 135 0.18 -0.36 -7.18
C MET A 135 1.14 -1.35 -7.83
N HIS A 136 1.08 -1.51 -9.16
CA HIS A 136 2.01 -2.38 -9.88
C HIS A 136 3.48 -1.97 -9.72
N ARG A 137 3.76 -0.68 -9.45
CA ARG A 137 5.13 -0.18 -9.24
C ARG A 137 5.70 -0.56 -7.88
N PHE A 138 4.92 -1.13 -6.96
CA PHE A 138 5.43 -1.72 -5.72
C PHE A 138 5.93 -3.15 -5.91
N LEU A 139 5.51 -3.82 -6.97
CA LEU A 139 5.96 -5.17 -7.31
C LEU A 139 7.23 -5.04 -8.15
N PHE A 140 8.34 -5.61 -7.67
CA PHE A 140 9.58 -5.53 -8.43
C PHE A 140 9.57 -6.49 -9.62
N ALA A 141 10.00 -5.98 -10.79
CA ALA A 141 9.88 -6.68 -12.06
C ALA A 141 10.76 -7.93 -12.14
N GLY A 142 10.22 -8.99 -12.74
CA GLY A 142 10.90 -10.26 -12.95
C GLY A 142 10.74 -11.27 -11.81
N THR A 143 9.85 -11.00 -10.85
CA THR A 143 9.53 -11.93 -9.76
C THR A 143 8.03 -12.09 -9.58
N GLU A 144 7.63 -13.30 -9.21
CA GLU A 144 6.23 -13.61 -8.94
C GLU A 144 5.82 -13.18 -7.53
N PHE A 145 4.59 -12.65 -7.45
CA PHE A 145 3.93 -12.23 -6.22
C PHE A 145 2.57 -12.91 -6.14
N ARG A 146 2.22 -13.43 -4.96
CA ARG A 146 0.83 -13.73 -4.66
C ARG A 146 0.07 -12.43 -4.39
N VAL A 147 -0.95 -12.13 -5.19
CA VAL A 147 -1.72 -10.89 -5.08
C VAL A 147 -3.13 -11.18 -4.57
N PHE A 148 -3.60 -10.40 -3.60
CA PHE A 148 -4.95 -10.44 -3.05
C PHE A 148 -5.64 -9.10 -3.25
N ARG A 149 -6.94 -9.10 -3.58
CA ARG A 149 -7.74 -7.87 -3.63
C ARG A 149 -8.37 -7.62 -2.27
N LEU A 150 -8.30 -6.39 -1.79
CA LEU A 150 -8.88 -5.99 -0.51
C LEU A 150 -10.41 -6.20 -0.50
N GLU A 151 -11.05 -6.01 -1.66
CA GLU A 151 -12.49 -6.20 -1.86
C GLU A 151 -12.94 -7.65 -1.64
N ASP A 152 -12.04 -8.62 -1.82
CA ASP A 152 -12.29 -10.04 -1.59
C ASP A 152 -12.13 -10.43 -0.10
N GLY A 153 -11.77 -9.48 0.76
CA GLY A 153 -11.56 -9.67 2.19
C GLY A 153 -10.15 -10.15 2.54
N LEU A 154 -9.67 -9.73 3.72
CA LEU A 154 -8.33 -10.11 4.21
C LEU A 154 -8.26 -11.54 4.77
N SER A 155 -9.39 -12.20 5.01
CA SER A 155 -9.40 -13.61 5.43
C SER A 155 -8.69 -14.53 4.43
N LYS A 156 -8.77 -14.23 3.13
CA LYS A 156 -8.06 -14.98 2.08
C LYS A 156 -6.53 -14.87 2.20
N VAL A 157 -6.04 -13.75 2.74
CA VAL A 157 -4.60 -13.57 3.00
C VAL A 157 -4.18 -14.49 4.14
N ALA A 158 -4.92 -14.51 5.25
CA ALA A 158 -4.66 -15.41 6.37
C ALA A 158 -4.74 -16.87 5.94
N GLU A 159 -5.83 -17.28 5.29
CA GLU A 159 -6.01 -18.67 4.84
C GLU A 159 -4.84 -19.16 3.98
N TRP A 160 -4.44 -18.37 2.98
CA TRP A 160 -3.27 -18.68 2.16
C TRP A 160 -1.98 -18.69 2.98
N PHE A 161 -1.78 -17.69 3.85
CA PHE A 161 -0.56 -17.58 4.64
C PHE A 161 -0.42 -18.77 5.59
N GLU A 162 -1.47 -19.13 6.33
CA GLU A 162 -1.44 -20.24 7.28
C GLU A 162 -1.21 -21.57 6.58
N THR A 163 -1.93 -21.84 5.49
CA THR A 163 -1.76 -23.08 4.71
C THR A 163 -0.38 -23.20 4.05
N THR A 164 0.24 -22.07 3.69
CA THR A 164 1.56 -22.06 3.06
C THR A 164 2.70 -22.05 4.08
N CYS A 165 2.50 -21.38 5.22
CA CYS A 165 3.58 -20.98 6.11
C CYS A 165 3.55 -21.64 7.48
N LEU A 166 2.41 -22.14 7.96
CA LEU A 166 2.32 -22.68 9.32
C LEU A 166 2.15 -24.21 9.32
N PRO A 167 2.72 -24.91 10.30
CA PRO A 167 2.48 -26.35 10.47
C PRO A 167 1.06 -26.67 10.95
N ALA A 168 0.39 -25.71 11.59
CA ALA A 168 -0.99 -25.78 12.02
C ALA A 168 -1.62 -24.36 12.01
N PRO A 169 -2.96 -24.25 11.85
CA PRO A 169 -3.64 -22.95 11.87
C PRO A 169 -3.36 -22.17 13.17
N SER A 170 -3.10 -20.88 13.06
CA SER A 170 -2.86 -20.03 14.24
C SER A 170 -4.15 -19.72 15.00
N GLY A 171 -5.28 -19.74 14.30
CA GLY A 171 -6.57 -19.27 14.81
C GLY A 171 -6.65 -17.74 14.98
N ILE A 172 -5.63 -16.99 14.53
CA ILE A 172 -5.58 -15.53 14.65
C ILE A 172 -6.18 -14.89 13.40
N PRO A 173 -7.32 -14.18 13.49
CA PRO A 173 -7.90 -13.52 12.34
C PRO A 173 -7.17 -12.21 12.01
N ILE A 174 -7.18 -11.81 10.72
CA ILE A 174 -6.80 -10.46 10.34
C ILE A 174 -7.93 -9.49 10.70
N THR A 175 -7.73 -8.72 11.76
CA THR A 175 -8.66 -7.67 12.18
C THR A 175 -8.43 -6.39 11.38
N ARG A 176 -9.51 -5.64 11.10
CA ARG A 176 -9.39 -4.35 10.40
C ARG A 176 -8.73 -3.33 11.32
N GLN A 177 -7.67 -2.72 10.83
CA GLN A 177 -6.93 -1.64 11.48
C GLN A 177 -7.13 -0.33 10.71
N ASN A 178 -7.18 0.81 11.42
CA ASN A 178 -7.25 2.17 10.85
C ASN A 178 -8.42 2.38 9.86
N GLN A 179 -9.60 1.85 10.18
CA GLN A 179 -10.82 2.15 9.43
C GLN A 179 -11.26 3.58 9.75
N SER A 180 -11.35 4.44 8.73
CA SER A 180 -12.09 5.69 8.89
C SER A 180 -13.56 5.34 9.02
N GLU A 181 -14.15 5.51 10.20
CA GLU A 181 -15.61 5.52 10.38
C GLU A 181 -16.15 6.76 9.68
N LEU A 182 -16.59 6.60 8.43
CA LEU A 182 -17.18 7.71 7.69
C LEU A 182 -18.62 7.91 8.15
N LYS A 183 -18.94 9.13 8.59
CA LYS A 183 -20.34 9.57 8.68
C LYS A 183 -20.90 9.67 7.26
N SER A 184 -22.19 9.39 7.08
CA SER A 184 -22.87 9.36 5.78
C SER A 184 -22.64 10.63 4.95
N GLU A 185 -22.64 11.81 5.57
CA GLU A 185 -22.36 13.10 4.91
C GLU A 185 -20.92 13.21 4.39
N GLU A 186 -19.93 12.69 5.12
CA GLU A 186 -18.55 12.65 4.66
C GLU A 186 -18.38 11.68 3.48
N ALA A 187 -19.09 10.56 3.48
CA ALA A 187 -19.06 9.62 2.36
C ALA A 187 -19.59 10.26 1.05
N VAL A 188 -20.61 11.12 1.14
CA VAL A 188 -21.15 11.89 0.00
C VAL A 188 -20.11 12.91 -0.51
N ASN A 189 -19.42 13.61 0.39
CA ASN A 189 -18.36 14.58 0.05
C ASN A 189 -17.05 13.96 -0.46
N ARG A 190 -16.92 12.63 -0.44
CA ARG A 190 -15.77 11.89 -1.00
C ARG A 190 -16.00 11.38 -2.41
N THR A 191 -17.10 11.77 -3.05
CA THR A 191 -17.36 11.50 -4.46
C THR A 191 -16.46 12.38 -5.35
N ILE A 192 -16.09 11.86 -6.51
CA ILE A 192 -15.22 12.52 -7.49
C ILE A 192 -16.03 12.82 -8.75
N SER A 193 -15.77 13.95 -9.43
CA SER A 193 -16.46 14.24 -10.69
C SER A 193 -16.19 13.16 -11.75
N ARG A 194 -17.11 13.00 -12.72
CA ARG A 194 -16.92 12.02 -13.81
C ARG A 194 -15.61 12.25 -14.57
N LYS A 195 -15.28 13.50 -14.85
CA LYS A 195 -14.05 13.88 -15.55
C LYS A 195 -12.80 13.45 -14.77
N SER A 196 -12.79 13.68 -13.46
CA SER A 196 -11.66 13.29 -12.61
C SER A 196 -11.63 11.77 -12.37
N HIS A 197 -12.77 11.10 -12.28
CA HIS A 197 -12.84 9.64 -12.28
C HIS A 197 -12.12 9.06 -13.51
N ASP A 198 -12.46 9.53 -14.71
CA ASP A 198 -11.88 9.03 -15.96
C ASP A 198 -10.36 9.31 -16.04
N ARG A 199 -9.90 10.45 -15.48
CA ARG A 199 -8.47 10.76 -15.34
C ARG A 199 -7.74 9.84 -14.38
N VAL A 200 -8.35 9.50 -13.24
CA VAL A 200 -7.78 8.51 -12.32
C VAL A 200 -7.73 7.15 -13.01
N CYS A 201 -8.77 6.74 -13.72
CA CYS A 201 -8.73 5.49 -14.50
C CYS A 201 -7.57 5.47 -15.50
N ALA A 202 -7.35 6.57 -16.22
CA ALA A 202 -6.24 6.68 -17.16
C ALA A 202 -4.86 6.63 -16.46
N LEU A 203 -4.68 7.33 -15.33
CA LEU A 203 -3.44 7.31 -14.55
C LEU A 203 -3.09 5.90 -14.04
N TYR A 204 -4.10 5.11 -13.69
CA TYR A 204 -3.95 3.77 -13.13
C TYR A 204 -4.31 2.66 -14.12
N ALA A 205 -4.35 2.93 -15.42
CA ALA A 205 -4.81 1.97 -16.44
C ALA A 205 -4.08 0.62 -16.35
N ARG A 206 -2.77 0.66 -16.06
CA ARG A 206 -1.95 -0.56 -15.89
C ARG A 206 -2.30 -1.36 -14.64
N ASP A 207 -2.73 -0.70 -13.56
CA ASP A 207 -3.22 -1.40 -12.37
C ASP A 207 -4.53 -2.13 -12.67
N PHE A 208 -5.46 -1.49 -13.40
CA PHE A 208 -6.70 -2.15 -13.84
C PHE A 208 -6.41 -3.40 -14.64
N GLU A 209 -5.51 -3.29 -15.63
CA GLU A 209 -5.12 -4.41 -16.49
C GLU A 209 -4.44 -5.55 -15.71
N ILE A 210 -3.43 -5.25 -14.88
CA ILE A 210 -2.64 -6.28 -14.17
C ILE A 210 -3.48 -6.98 -13.10
N PHE A 211 -4.33 -6.24 -12.38
CA PHE A 211 -5.05 -6.76 -11.22
C PHE A 211 -6.49 -7.18 -11.50
N GLY A 212 -6.95 -7.05 -12.74
CA GLY A 212 -8.29 -7.48 -13.16
C GLY A 212 -9.39 -6.69 -12.47
N TYR A 213 -9.24 -5.36 -12.43
CA TYR A 213 -10.29 -4.42 -12.03
C TYR A 213 -11.01 -3.84 -13.25
#